data_AF-A0A452H9L5-F1
#
_entry.id   AF-A0A452H9L5-F1
#
_cell.length_a   1.000
_cell.length_b   1.000
_cell.length_c   1.000
_cell.angle_alpha   90.00
_cell.angle_beta   90.00
_cell.angle_gamma   90.00
#
_symmetry.space_group_name_H-M   'P 1'
#
loop_
_entity.id
_entity.type
_entity.pdbx_description
1 polymer ?
#
loop_
_entity_poly.entity_id
_entity_poly.type
_entity_poly.pdbx_seq_one_letter_code
_entity_poly.pdbx_strand_id
1 'polypeptide(L)'
;MCVAVRDSCAPLLLCHGLSWPDSLDCDRFPADEDMCLASLSKEYKHIHKELPKPICQTCPAVEEFFTQKRVLDVFCANNFAVKVKLSKKRTVSGDQAYNIECQVELINQGLFLPYDTQNMIQQWLLMNENCTQRMTQTYRPVVYLIVGNIEEGTVLVNQIYRWQRRDSQLTLATRKWKHHKCL
;
A
#
# COMPACT_ATOMS: atom_id res chain seq x y z
N MET A 1 -9.51 19.52 16.23
CA MET A 1 -9.62 18.86 14.90
C MET A 1 -8.37 19.04 14.06
N CYS A 2 -7.91 20.28 13.78
CA CYS A 2 -6.74 20.54 12.93
C CYS A 2 -5.51 19.71 13.31
N VAL A 3 -5.10 19.74 14.58
CA VAL A 3 -3.91 19.02 15.07
C VAL A 3 -4.01 17.52 14.78
N ALA A 4 -5.17 16.89 15.00
CA ALA A 4 -5.37 15.47 14.72
C ALA A 4 -5.23 15.14 13.22
N VAL A 5 -5.74 16.00 12.34
CA VAL A 5 -5.58 15.85 10.88
C VAL A 5 -4.13 16.07 10.47
N ARG A 6 -3.47 17.12 11.00
CA ARG A 6 -2.05 17.39 10.78
C ARG A 6 -1.20 16.20 11.18
N ASP A 7 -1.36 15.70 12.40
CA ASP A 7 -0.52 14.61 12.91
C ASP A 7 -0.77 13.30 12.13
N SER A 8 -1.97 13.11 11.58
CA SER A 8 -2.30 11.93 10.74
C SER A 8 -1.83 12.06 9.28
N CYS A 9 -1.83 13.27 8.71
CA CYS A 9 -1.60 13.50 7.27
C CYS A 9 -0.26 14.17 6.95
N ALA A 10 0.38 14.88 7.88
CA ALA A 10 1.69 15.48 7.66
C ALA A 10 2.78 14.45 7.35
N PRO A 11 2.83 13.25 7.98
CA PRO A 11 3.78 12.21 7.57
C PRO A 11 3.63 11.78 6.11
N LEU A 12 2.40 11.74 5.59
CA LEU A 12 2.15 11.50 4.17
C LEU A 12 2.70 12.63 3.32
N LEU A 13 2.46 13.90 3.66
CA LEU A 13 3.03 15.02 2.90
C LEU A 13 4.56 14.92 2.81
N LEU A 14 5.21 14.61 3.94
CA LEU A 14 6.65 14.44 3.99
C LEU A 14 7.17 13.33 3.05
N CYS A 15 6.41 12.25 2.85
CA CYS A 15 6.73 11.22 1.87
C CYS A 15 6.83 11.73 0.44
N HIS A 16 5.99 12.70 0.10
CA HIS A 16 5.98 13.33 -1.21
C HIS A 16 6.93 14.55 -1.26
N GLY A 17 7.74 14.77 -0.21
CA GLY A 17 8.63 15.93 -0.10
C GLY A 17 7.90 17.24 0.15
N LEU A 18 6.64 17.18 0.57
CA LEU A 18 5.81 18.34 0.91
C LEU A 18 5.82 18.56 2.42
N SER A 19 5.87 19.82 2.84
CA SER A 19 5.65 20.19 4.23
C SER A 19 4.18 20.45 4.49
N TRP A 20 3.79 20.43 5.77
CA TRP A 20 2.50 20.97 6.17
C TRP A 20 2.45 22.46 5.81
N PRO A 21 1.43 22.94 5.07
CA PRO A 21 1.41 24.31 4.56
C PRO A 21 1.02 25.30 5.66
N ASP A 22 1.65 26.49 5.65
CA ASP A 22 1.38 27.58 6.61
C ASP A 22 -0.08 28.09 6.56
N SER A 23 -0.77 27.85 5.45
CA SER A 23 -2.21 28.12 5.32
C SER A 23 -3.08 27.23 6.20
N LEU A 24 -2.60 26.03 6.54
CA LEU A 24 -3.25 25.05 7.40
C LEU A 24 -2.60 24.97 8.78
N ASP A 25 -1.81 25.95 9.17
CA ASP A 25 -1.24 26.01 10.52
C ASP A 25 -2.36 26.02 11.57
N CYS A 26 -2.26 25.12 12.54
CA CYS A 26 -3.32 24.88 13.51
C CYS A 26 -3.52 26.06 14.47
N ASP A 27 -2.51 26.90 14.66
CA ASP A 27 -2.58 28.11 15.49
C ASP A 27 -3.48 29.19 14.86
N ARG A 28 -3.82 29.05 13.57
CA ARG A 28 -4.73 29.95 12.86
C ARG A 28 -6.20 29.60 13.05
N PHE A 29 -6.50 28.43 13.62
CA PHE A 29 -7.87 27.99 13.87
C PHE A 29 -8.23 28.20 15.35
N PRO A 30 -9.44 28.70 15.65
CA PRO A 30 -9.85 28.94 17.03
C PRO A 30 -9.91 27.64 17.83
N ALA A 31 -9.46 27.69 19.08
CA ALA A 31 -9.53 26.56 20.02
C ALA A 31 -10.93 26.38 20.62
N ASP A 32 -11.76 27.42 20.61
CA ASP A 32 -13.08 27.42 21.24
C ASP A 32 -14.09 26.56 20.48
N GLU A 33 -14.67 25.58 21.18
CA GLU A 33 -15.60 24.59 20.63
C GLU A 33 -16.92 25.23 20.11
N ASP A 34 -17.33 26.39 20.64
CA ASP A 34 -18.59 27.08 20.28
C ASP A 34 -18.53 27.89 18.98
N MET A 35 -17.34 28.11 18.42
CA MET A 35 -17.13 28.84 17.16
C MET A 35 -16.53 27.97 16.06
N CYS A 36 -16.32 26.68 16.32
CA CYS A 36 -15.65 25.78 15.38
C CYS A 36 -16.49 24.52 15.08
N LEU A 37 -16.26 23.96 13.89
CA LEU A 37 -16.80 22.65 13.55
C LEU A 37 -15.97 21.58 14.25
N ALA A 38 -16.46 21.12 15.40
CA ALA A 38 -15.85 20.00 16.13
C ALA A 38 -16.21 18.65 15.49
N SER A 39 -15.32 17.67 15.66
CA SER A 39 -15.61 16.29 15.24
C SER A 39 -16.70 15.69 16.14
N LEU A 40 -17.69 15.03 15.56
CA LEU A 40 -18.77 14.30 16.27
C LEU A 40 -18.27 13.07 17.07
N SER A 41 -16.95 12.86 17.18
CA SER A 41 -16.35 11.53 17.36
C SER A 41 -15.90 11.18 18.79
N LYS A 42 -16.22 11.97 19.84
CA LYS A 42 -15.88 11.52 21.21
C LYS A 42 -16.62 10.21 21.59
N GLU A 43 -17.76 9.89 20.97
CA GLU A 43 -18.56 8.67 21.22
C GLU A 43 -18.44 7.58 20.12
N TYR A 44 -17.86 7.86 18.96
CA TYR A 44 -17.74 6.90 17.84
C TYR A 44 -16.33 6.31 17.69
N LYS A 45 -15.63 6.06 18.81
CA LYS A 45 -14.30 5.42 18.80
C LYS A 45 -14.32 3.92 18.46
N HIS A 46 -15.49 3.34 18.21
CA HIS A 46 -15.63 1.95 17.80
C HIS A 46 -16.49 1.92 16.53
N ILE A 47 -15.94 1.44 15.42
CA ILE A 47 -16.60 0.72 14.29
C ILE A 47 -15.76 0.78 13.00
N HIS A 48 -14.76 1.65 12.88
CA HIS A 48 -13.74 1.43 11.84
C HIS A 48 -12.71 0.47 12.40
N LYS A 49 -12.69 -0.79 11.92
CA LYS A 49 -11.50 -1.64 12.04
C LYS A 49 -10.32 -0.75 11.64
N GLU A 50 -9.37 -0.51 12.54
CA GLU A 50 -8.16 0.22 12.20
C GLU A 50 -7.42 -0.63 11.17
N LEU A 51 -7.62 -0.30 9.89
CA LEU A 51 -6.83 -0.89 8.83
C LEU A 51 -5.38 -0.48 9.07
N PRO A 52 -4.42 -1.37 8.76
CA PRO A 52 -3.03 -1.04 8.90
C PRO A 52 -2.69 0.26 8.16
N LYS A 53 -2.06 1.20 8.87
CA LYS A 53 -1.65 2.48 8.31
C LYS A 53 -0.42 2.25 7.44
N PRO A 54 -0.44 2.62 6.16
CA PRO A 54 0.77 2.57 5.35
C PRO A 54 1.77 3.62 5.87
N ILE A 55 3.05 3.26 5.90
CA ILE A 55 4.12 4.22 6.14
C ILE A 55 4.89 4.50 4.85
N CYS A 56 5.59 5.63 4.86
CA CYS A 56 6.71 5.85 3.97
C CYS A 56 7.73 4.73 4.12
N GLN A 57 8.12 4.14 3.02
CA GLN A 57 9.28 3.26 3.02
C GLN A 57 10.09 3.40 1.75
N THR A 58 11.36 3.03 1.85
CA THR A 58 12.20 2.90 0.67
C THR A 58 11.63 1.81 -0.22
N CYS A 59 11.46 2.10 -1.51
CA CYS A 59 10.95 1.15 -2.49
C CYS A 59 11.90 -0.06 -2.60
N PRO A 60 11.43 -1.29 -2.31
CA PRO A 60 12.23 -2.50 -2.49
C PRO A 60 12.65 -2.69 -3.95
N ALA A 61 13.73 -3.43 -4.16
CA ALA A 61 14.14 -3.79 -5.51
C ALA A 61 13.07 -4.66 -6.18
N VAL A 62 12.75 -4.33 -7.44
CA VAL A 62 11.87 -5.15 -8.27
C VAL A 62 12.71 -6.29 -8.85
N GLU A 63 12.51 -7.50 -8.32
CA GLU A 63 13.26 -8.67 -8.76
C GLU A 63 12.61 -9.33 -9.99
N GLU A 64 13.43 -9.66 -10.99
CA GLU A 64 13.02 -10.38 -12.20
C GLU A 64 13.60 -11.80 -12.26
N PHE A 65 14.67 -12.07 -11.50
CA PHE A 65 15.37 -13.37 -11.49
C PHE A 65 15.38 -13.95 -10.08
N PHE A 66 14.70 -15.08 -9.93
CA PHE A 66 14.55 -15.76 -8.64
C PHE A 66 14.25 -17.24 -8.86
N THR A 67 14.43 -18.04 -7.81
CA THR A 67 14.08 -19.46 -7.82
C THR A 67 12.79 -19.68 -7.05
N GLN A 68 12.03 -20.72 -7.42
CA GLN A 68 10.83 -21.13 -6.71
C GLN A 68 11.08 -21.31 -5.20
N LYS A 69 12.25 -21.87 -4.83
CA LYS A 69 12.64 -22.07 -3.43
C LYS A 69 12.72 -20.73 -2.70
N ARG A 70 13.43 -19.76 -3.27
CA ARG A 70 13.58 -18.42 -2.67
C ARG A 70 12.24 -17.71 -2.49
N VAL A 71 11.32 -17.84 -3.46
CA VAL A 71 9.98 -17.26 -3.35
C VAL A 71 9.18 -17.89 -2.20
N LEU A 72 9.28 -19.20 -2.01
CA LEU A 72 8.64 -19.90 -0.88
C LEU A 72 9.26 -19.52 0.47
N ASP A 73 10.59 -19.42 0.54
CA ASP A 73 11.29 -18.98 1.76
C ASP A 73 10.84 -17.55 2.14
N VAL A 74 10.69 -16.67 1.15
CA VAL A 74 10.16 -15.31 1.34
C VAL A 74 8.70 -15.34 1.78
N PHE A 75 7.85 -16.21 1.24
CA PHE A 75 6.48 -16.36 1.74
C PHE A 75 6.44 -16.83 3.19
N CYS A 76 7.32 -17.74 3.59
CA CYS A 76 7.42 -18.21 4.97
C CYS A 76 7.87 -17.13 5.95
N ALA A 77 8.76 -16.24 5.51
CA ALA A 77 9.28 -15.15 6.33
C ALA A 77 8.35 -13.93 6.40
N ASN A 78 7.20 -13.93 5.71
CA ASN A 78 6.35 -12.75 5.58
C ASN A 78 4.86 -13.02 5.85
N ASN A 79 4.14 -12.01 6.36
CA ASN A 79 2.73 -12.17 6.74
C ASN A 79 1.76 -12.22 5.56
N PHE A 80 2.04 -11.49 4.47
CA PHE A 80 1.15 -11.46 3.31
C PHE A 80 1.91 -11.55 1.98
N ALA A 81 1.22 -12.12 0.99
CA ALA A 81 1.67 -12.15 -0.40
C ALA A 81 0.46 -11.89 -1.30
N VAL A 82 0.57 -10.86 -2.14
CA VAL A 82 -0.51 -10.42 -3.02
C VAL A 82 0.00 -10.26 -4.45
N LYS A 83 -0.81 -10.72 -5.40
CA LYS A 83 -0.59 -10.49 -6.82
C LYS A 83 -1.34 -9.23 -7.21
N VAL A 84 -0.61 -8.25 -7.73
CA VAL A 84 -1.14 -6.93 -8.07
C VAL A 84 -0.95 -6.69 -9.55
N LYS A 85 -2.02 -6.37 -10.26
CA LYS A 85 -1.93 -5.89 -11.64
C LYS A 85 -2.03 -4.37 -11.63
N LEU A 86 -0.97 -3.72 -12.12
CA LEU A 86 -0.89 -2.27 -12.24
C LEU A 86 -1.00 -1.86 -13.70
N SER A 87 -1.83 -0.86 -13.99
CA SER A 87 -1.92 -0.24 -15.31
C SER A 87 -1.98 1.28 -15.20
N LYS A 88 -1.38 1.97 -16.18
CA LYS A 88 -1.34 3.44 -16.26
C LYS A 88 -2.45 3.91 -17.19
N LYS A 89 -3.52 4.52 -16.65
CA LYS A 89 -4.60 5.12 -17.43
C LYS A 89 -4.30 6.59 -17.70
N ARG A 90 -4.52 7.03 -18.95
CA ARG A 90 -4.56 8.45 -19.29
C ARG A 90 -5.93 9.00 -18.90
N THR A 91 -5.96 10.06 -18.10
CA THR A 91 -7.18 10.84 -17.88
C THR A 91 -7.50 11.68 -19.11
N VAL A 92 -8.79 11.91 -19.35
CA VAL A 92 -9.30 12.68 -20.49
C VAL A 92 -9.15 14.20 -20.27
N SER A 93 -9.03 14.63 -19.01
CA SER A 93 -8.79 16.03 -18.67
C SER A 93 -7.32 16.37 -18.93
N GLY A 94 -7.04 17.52 -19.56
CA GLY A 94 -5.73 17.94 -20.07
C GLY A 94 -4.58 18.06 -19.05
N ASP A 95 -4.84 17.79 -17.77
CA ASP A 95 -3.78 17.49 -16.79
C ASP A 95 -3.40 16.01 -16.91
N GLN A 96 -2.11 15.72 -17.03
CA GLN A 96 -1.57 14.36 -17.02
C GLN A 96 -1.71 13.72 -15.61
N ALA A 97 -2.93 13.56 -15.11
CA ALA A 97 -3.21 12.81 -13.91
C ALA A 97 -3.14 11.31 -14.25
N TYR A 98 -2.11 10.65 -13.75
CA TYR A 98 -1.88 9.23 -13.98
C TYR A 98 -2.71 8.40 -12.99
N ASN A 99 -3.84 7.86 -13.45
CA ASN A 99 -4.63 6.96 -12.61
C ASN A 99 -4.09 5.53 -12.70
N ILE A 100 -3.73 4.96 -11.56
CA ILE A 100 -3.24 3.59 -11.44
C ILE A 100 -4.45 2.67 -11.18
N GLU A 101 -4.72 1.75 -12.10
CA GLU A 101 -5.67 0.68 -11.85
C GLU A 101 -4.97 -0.47 -11.14
N CYS A 102 -5.48 -0.83 -9.96
CA CYS A 102 -4.92 -1.87 -9.09
C CYS A 102 -5.94 -2.99 -8.89
N GLN A 103 -5.66 -4.17 -9.46
CA GLN A 103 -6.41 -5.41 -9.20
C GLN A 103 -5.56 -6.33 -8.33
N VAL A 104 -6.08 -6.70 -7.15
CA VAL A 104 -5.36 -7.48 -6.15
C VAL A 104 -5.97 -8.87 -6.03
N GLU A 105 -5.15 -9.89 -6.26
CA GLU A 105 -5.46 -11.30 -6.01
C GLU A 105 -4.61 -11.78 -4.82
N LEU A 106 -5.23 -12.24 -3.74
CA LEU A 106 -4.49 -12.76 -2.58
C LEU A 106 -3.93 -14.15 -2.87
N ILE A 107 -2.67 -14.35 -2.46
CA ILE A 107 -1.99 -15.65 -2.50
C ILE A 107 -1.87 -16.22 -1.10
N ASN A 108 -1.50 -15.39 -0.13
CA ASN A 108 -1.46 -15.77 1.27
C ASN A 108 -2.52 -14.98 2.06
N GLN A 109 -3.43 -15.71 2.70
CA GLN A 109 -4.36 -15.12 3.67
C GLN A 109 -3.62 -15.03 4.99
N GLY A 110 -3.04 -13.86 5.26
CA GLY A 110 -2.71 -13.48 6.63
C GLY A 110 -3.99 -13.28 7.45
N LEU A 111 -3.89 -12.56 8.57
CA LEU A 111 -5.00 -12.33 9.52
C LEU A 111 -6.15 -11.44 8.97
N PHE A 112 -6.11 -10.99 7.72
CA PHE A 112 -7.03 -9.99 7.16
C PHE A 112 -7.97 -10.55 6.09
N LEU A 113 -9.16 -9.95 5.99
CA LEU A 113 -10.12 -10.27 4.94
C LEU A 113 -9.59 -9.78 3.58
N PRO A 114 -10.06 -10.38 2.46
CA PRO A 114 -9.61 -10.00 1.12
C PRO A 114 -9.81 -8.51 0.78
N TYR A 115 -10.96 -7.95 1.16
CA TYR A 115 -11.29 -6.54 0.93
C TYR A 115 -10.35 -5.59 1.70
N ASP A 116 -10.08 -5.90 2.97
CA ASP A 116 -9.18 -5.12 3.83
C ASP A 116 -7.77 -5.10 3.23
N THR A 117 -7.30 -6.23 2.70
CA THR A 117 -5.98 -6.35 2.06
C THR A 117 -5.89 -5.55 0.77
N GLN A 118 -6.95 -5.54 -0.05
CA GLN A 118 -6.97 -4.74 -1.27
C GLN A 118 -6.86 -3.25 -0.97
N ASN A 119 -7.66 -2.74 -0.03
CA ASN A 119 -7.61 -1.33 0.35
C ASN A 119 -6.24 -0.98 0.94
N MET A 120 -5.71 -1.82 1.83
CA MET A 120 -4.38 -1.66 2.42
C MET A 120 -3.27 -1.50 1.37
N ILE A 121 -3.25 -2.37 0.35
CA ILE A 121 -2.25 -2.33 -0.72
C ILE A 121 -2.44 -1.10 -1.62
N GLN A 122 -3.69 -0.72 -1.90
CA GLN A 122 -3.98 0.52 -2.64
C GLN A 122 -3.47 1.75 -1.89
N GLN A 123 -3.70 1.84 -0.59
CA GLN A 123 -3.20 2.95 0.25
C GLN A 123 -1.67 2.96 0.31
N TRP A 124 -1.02 1.78 0.41
CA TRP A 124 0.44 1.69 0.36
C TRP A 124 1.03 2.20 -0.96
N LEU A 125 0.41 1.88 -2.11
CA LEU A 125 0.83 2.36 -3.42
C LEU A 125 0.66 3.88 -3.58
N LEU A 126 -0.40 4.45 -3.00
CA LEU A 126 -0.63 5.90 -2.98
C LEU A 126 0.42 6.63 -2.15
N MET A 127 0.72 6.11 -0.95
CA MET A 127 1.74 6.67 -0.06
C MET A 127 3.16 6.56 -0.62
N ASN A 128 3.44 5.48 -1.36
CA ASN A 128 4.74 5.22 -1.95
C ASN A 128 4.73 5.50 -3.47
N GLU A 129 4.23 6.68 -3.85
CA GLU A 129 4.04 7.06 -5.26
C GLU A 129 5.30 6.88 -6.11
N ASN A 130 6.47 7.27 -5.60
CA ASN A 130 7.75 7.08 -6.28
C ASN A 130 8.01 5.61 -6.62
N CYS A 131 7.64 4.68 -5.74
CA CYS A 131 7.75 3.24 -5.98
C CYS A 131 6.74 2.80 -7.04
N THR A 132 5.49 3.26 -6.92
CA THR A 132 4.43 2.93 -7.86
C THR A 132 4.72 3.45 -9.27
N GLN A 133 5.32 4.64 -9.40
CA GLN A 133 5.79 5.19 -10.68
C GLN A 133 6.90 4.33 -11.30
N ARG A 134 7.86 3.82 -10.50
CA ARG A 134 8.88 2.87 -10.98
C ARG A 134 8.26 1.56 -11.49
N MET A 135 7.21 1.08 -10.82
CA MET A 135 6.47 -0.13 -11.25
C MET A 135 5.53 0.11 -12.45
N THR A 136 5.26 1.38 -12.81
CA THR A 136 4.32 1.75 -13.89
C THR A 136 4.98 2.55 -15.01
N GLN A 137 6.28 2.33 -15.25
CA GLN A 137 7.01 2.97 -16.36
C GLN A 137 6.39 2.66 -17.74
N THR A 138 5.77 1.50 -17.91
CA THR A 138 5.15 1.09 -19.17
C THR A 138 3.65 1.34 -19.18
N TYR A 139 3.10 1.77 -20.33
CA TYR A 139 1.63 1.87 -20.53
C TYR A 139 0.91 0.52 -20.55
N ARG A 140 1.66 -0.58 -20.71
CA ARG A 140 1.08 -1.92 -20.68
C ARG A 140 0.82 -2.34 -19.23
N PRO A 141 -0.31 -3.02 -18.95
CA PRO A 141 -0.53 -3.60 -17.63
C PRO A 141 0.58 -4.59 -17.29
N VAL A 142 1.19 -4.44 -16.12
CA VAL A 142 2.21 -5.34 -15.59
C VAL A 142 1.67 -5.97 -14.31
N VAL A 143 1.94 -7.25 -14.13
CA VAL A 143 1.58 -7.98 -12.92
C VAL A 143 2.81 -8.07 -12.04
N TYR A 144 2.62 -7.85 -10.75
CA TYR A 144 3.63 -7.93 -9.71
C TYR A 144 3.17 -8.87 -8.61
N LEU A 145 4.10 -9.51 -7.94
CA LEU A 145 3.89 -10.18 -6.67
C LEU A 145 4.55 -9.33 -5.59
N ILE A 146 3.75 -8.84 -4.65
CA ILE A 146 4.18 -8.01 -3.53
C ILE A 146 4.08 -8.85 -2.27
N VAL A 147 5.17 -8.90 -1.50
CA VAL A 147 5.27 -9.67 -0.26
C VAL A 147 5.74 -8.76 0.86
N GLY A 148 5.15 -8.91 2.05
CA GLY A 148 5.44 -8.03 3.16
C GLY A 148 4.85 -8.47 4.49
N ASN A 149 5.05 -7.61 5.49
CA ASN A 149 4.61 -7.79 6.87
C ASN A 149 3.60 -6.73 7.29
N ILE A 150 2.84 -7.08 8.31
CA ILE A 150 2.00 -6.12 9.02
C ILE A 150 2.50 -6.09 10.46
N GLU A 151 3.22 -5.03 10.81
CA GLU A 151 3.87 -4.86 12.11
C GLU A 151 3.21 -3.70 12.84
N GLU A 152 2.68 -3.94 14.05
CA GLU A 152 2.02 -2.90 14.86
C GLU A 152 0.91 -2.11 14.11
N GLY A 153 0.18 -2.79 13.21
CA GLY A 153 -0.82 -2.12 12.39
C GLY A 153 -0.21 -1.23 11.29
N THR A 154 1.01 -1.52 10.84
CA THR A 154 1.69 -0.82 9.74
C THR A 154 2.02 -1.79 8.62
N VAL A 155 1.84 -1.35 7.37
CA VAL A 155 2.14 -2.16 6.17
C VAL A 155 3.59 -1.96 5.76
N LEU A 156 4.36 -3.04 5.77
CA LEU A 156 5.75 -3.05 5.30
C LEU A 156 5.87 -3.98 4.09
N VAL A 157 6.22 -3.42 2.94
CA VAL A 157 6.53 -4.22 1.74
C VAL A 157 8.01 -4.54 1.74
N ASN A 158 8.33 -5.82 1.83
CA ASN A 158 9.72 -6.29 1.92
C ASN A 158 10.27 -6.70 0.56
N GLN A 159 9.42 -7.26 -0.31
CA GLN A 159 9.86 -7.82 -1.58
C GLN A 159 8.83 -7.59 -2.70
N ILE A 160 9.32 -7.26 -3.89
CA ILE A 160 8.50 -7.07 -5.09
C ILE A 160 9.10 -7.90 -6.23
N TYR A 161 8.29 -8.75 -6.85
CA TYR A 161 8.66 -9.53 -8.02
C TYR A 161 7.84 -9.13 -9.24
N ARG A 162 8.50 -9.00 -10.39
CA ARG A 162 7.81 -8.78 -11.66
C ARG A 162 7.28 -10.10 -12.22
N TRP A 163 5.96 -10.21 -12.39
CA TRP A 163 5.32 -11.42 -12.87
C TRP A 163 5.09 -11.36 -14.39
N GLN A 164 5.93 -12.07 -15.14
CA GLN A 164 5.81 -12.16 -16.59
C GLN A 164 4.72 -13.17 -17.01
N ARG A 165 4.10 -12.99 -18.20
CA ARG A 165 3.04 -13.88 -18.70
C ARG A 165 3.43 -15.37 -18.76
N ARG A 166 4.72 -15.69 -18.93
CA ARG A 166 5.26 -17.06 -19.01
C ARG A 166 6.17 -17.41 -17.82
N ASP A 167 5.99 -16.73 -16.69
CA ASP A 167 6.78 -16.97 -15.49
C ASP A 167 6.44 -18.33 -14.85
N SER A 168 7.34 -19.30 -14.99
CA SER A 168 7.18 -20.63 -14.40
C SER A 168 7.47 -20.64 -12.91
N GLN A 169 8.40 -19.81 -12.43
CA GLN A 169 8.87 -19.83 -11.04
C GLN A 169 7.80 -19.30 -10.07
N LEU A 170 7.19 -18.14 -10.36
CA LEU A 170 6.09 -17.59 -9.56
C LEU A 170 4.83 -18.46 -9.64
N THR A 171 4.53 -18.99 -10.83
CA THR A 171 3.37 -19.86 -11.02
C THR A 171 3.51 -21.15 -10.20
N LEU A 172 4.69 -21.77 -10.21
CA LEU A 172 4.97 -22.96 -9.41
C LEU A 172 5.03 -22.65 -7.91
N ALA A 173 5.60 -21.50 -7.51
CA ALA A 173 5.68 -21.10 -6.10
C ALA A 173 4.27 -20.88 -5.51
N THR A 174 3.42 -20.09 -6.19
CA THR A 174 2.05 -19.81 -5.73
C THR A 174 1.15 -21.05 -5.71
N ARG A 175 1.32 -21.98 -6.65
CA ARG A 175 0.62 -23.28 -6.62
C ARG A 175 1.09 -24.16 -5.47
N LYS A 176 2.41 -24.22 -5.23
CA LYS A 176 3.01 -25.04 -4.18
C LYS A 176 2.71 -24.48 -2.79
N TRP A 177 2.61 -23.17 -2.65
CA TRP A 177 2.32 -22.47 -1.39
C TRP A 177 1.10 -23.05 -0.65
N LYS A 178 0.03 -23.39 -1.37
CA LYS A 178 -1.21 -23.96 -0.80
C LYS A 178 -1.00 -25.19 0.09
N HIS A 179 0.06 -25.95 -0.15
CA HIS A 179 0.39 -27.18 0.58
C HIS A 179 1.80 -27.13 1.17
N HIS A 180 2.45 -25.96 1.13
CA HIS A 180 3.80 -25.80 1.62
C HIS A 180 3.77 -25.64 3.14
N LYS A 181 4.65 -26.35 3.83
CA LYS A 181 4.90 -26.15 5.26
C LYS A 181 6.24 -25.45 5.39
N CYS A 182 6.21 -24.28 6.00
CA CYS A 182 7.41 -23.59 6.43
C CYS A 182 8.12 -24.44 7.48
N LEU A 183 9.45 -24.50 7.39
CA LEU A 183 10.31 -25.23 8.31
C LEU A 183 10.54 -24.42 9.59
#